data_AF-A0A0D3CXH0-F1
#
_entry.id   AF-A0A0D3CXH0-F1
#
_cell.length_a   1.000
_cell.length_b   1.000
_cell.length_c   1.000
_cell.angle_alpha   90.00
_cell.angle_beta   90.00
_cell.angle_gamma   90.00
#
_symmetry.space_group_name_H-M   'P 1'
#
loop_
_entity.id
_entity.type
_entity.pdbx_description
1 polymer ?
#
loop_
_entity_poly.entity_id
_entity_poly.type
_entity_poly.pdbx_seq_one_letter_code
_entity_poly.pdbx_strand_id
1 'polypeptide(L)'
;MVVVDNYVVLHPEARFSHSQTSGSSHKQNSVSLVPPPFSPSFVPPADPAAPYEPGTMPVELLVLQPGREHLRVLHPYPQGYTTWFNKSNNCISKSTNQMMYSMLLKGYSTYNVMPIKEGELWFRNFAKHFNWESGLTETVRLAFHEKNHWVDQDTIDKSNKNSANRKSDRGGEGIYVHNLGACSMSSKEDEFVEANAGNPVDHLEVMKEAYTNKKTEEIQNLVIKDVIDFVQIQKEALLASQPISDDDSSAASTNMTRARINEMVEEAVPKKKGRLVGLARRASSCPSSSQALFAPPDPMIIQQLQNKDDQIVALETQNATILAELAGQKKTNEEILEKMKCSFPAEFS
;
A
#
# COMPACT_ATOMS: atom_id res chain seq x y z
N MET A 1 -8.08 37.17 32.75
CA MET A 1 -7.33 37.88 33.81
C MET A 1 -5.87 37.58 33.59
N VAL A 2 -5.13 38.58 33.10
CA VAL A 2 -3.72 38.54 32.71
C VAL A 2 -2.88 39.01 33.88
N VAL A 3 -1.86 38.25 34.30
CA VAL A 3 -0.61 38.68 34.98
C VAL A 3 0.35 37.47 34.82
N VAL A 4 1.31 37.40 33.89
CA VAL A 4 2.59 38.13 33.68
C VAL A 4 3.64 37.86 34.76
N ASP A 5 4.72 37.21 34.31
CA ASP A 5 6.13 37.18 34.74
C ASP A 5 6.54 37.47 36.19
N ASN A 6 7.48 36.65 36.69
CA ASN A 6 8.67 37.19 37.37
C ASN A 6 9.85 36.21 37.30
N TYR A 7 10.88 36.63 36.57
CA TYR A 7 12.26 36.16 36.67
C TYR A 7 12.87 36.60 38.00
N VAL A 8 13.66 35.73 38.65
CA VAL A 8 14.84 36.16 39.43
C VAL A 8 15.94 35.09 39.30
N VAL A 9 17.09 35.50 38.78
CA VAL A 9 18.38 34.81 38.87
C VAL A 9 19.28 35.66 39.74
N LEU A 10 19.87 35.11 40.82
CA LEU A 10 21.11 35.58 41.46
C LEU A 10 21.83 34.41 42.19
N HIS A 11 23.06 34.09 41.77
CA HIS A 11 24.14 33.45 42.55
C HIS A 11 24.99 34.57 43.25
N PRO A 12 26.08 34.36 44.05
CA PRO A 12 26.88 33.16 44.42
C PRO A 12 27.38 33.10 45.91
N GLU A 13 28.31 32.16 46.18
CA GLU A 13 29.40 32.11 47.21
C GLU A 13 29.29 31.26 48.50
N ALA A 14 29.95 30.08 48.43
CA ALA A 14 31.19 29.64 49.12
C ALA A 14 31.38 29.62 50.67
N ARG A 15 32.05 28.51 51.08
CA ARG A 15 32.87 28.22 52.31
C ARG A 15 32.07 27.84 53.57
N PHE A 16 32.47 26.89 54.44
CA PHE A 16 33.75 26.26 54.81
C PHE A 16 33.43 25.03 55.70
N SER A 17 34.26 23.97 55.73
CA SER A 17 34.80 23.37 56.98
C SER A 17 35.58 22.07 56.75
N HIS A 18 36.74 22.03 57.40
CA HIS A 18 37.77 21.00 57.40
C HIS A 18 37.43 19.80 58.29
N SER A 19 38.04 18.64 57.99
CA SER A 19 38.64 17.80 59.04
C SER A 19 39.86 17.04 58.48
N GLN A 20 40.97 17.19 59.19
CA GLN A 20 42.22 16.45 59.03
C GLN A 20 42.18 15.18 59.90
N THR A 21 42.90 14.13 59.50
CA THR A 21 43.59 13.24 60.44
C THR A 21 44.95 12.82 59.86
N SER A 22 45.99 12.95 60.69
CA SER A 22 47.41 12.68 60.42
C SER A 22 47.88 11.34 61.02
N GLY A 23 49.01 10.84 60.49
CA GLY A 23 49.95 9.87 61.10
C GLY A 23 50.88 9.31 60.02
N SER A 24 52.11 9.82 59.76
CA SER A 24 53.41 9.71 60.49
C SER A 24 53.88 8.25 60.66
N SER A 25 55.12 7.81 60.44
CA SER A 25 56.39 8.26 59.84
C SER A 25 57.33 7.04 59.91
N HIS A 26 58.22 6.78 58.94
CA HIS A 26 59.62 6.31 59.18
C HIS A 26 60.46 6.41 57.90
N LYS A 27 61.63 7.06 58.03
CA LYS A 27 62.65 7.33 57.00
C LYS A 27 63.70 6.23 56.97
N GLN A 28 64.20 5.87 55.78
CA GLN A 28 65.64 5.64 55.52
C GLN A 28 66.00 6.12 54.08
N ASN A 29 67.23 6.61 53.94
CA ASN A 29 67.77 7.49 52.89
C ASN A 29 68.46 6.74 51.72
N SER A 30 68.65 7.48 50.60
CA SER A 30 69.75 7.40 49.60
C SER A 30 69.66 6.31 48.52
N VAL A 31 69.80 6.52 47.20
CA VAL A 31 70.15 7.66 46.32
C VAL A 31 69.47 7.37 44.96
N SER A 32 68.73 8.32 44.35
CA SER A 32 68.19 8.15 42.99
C SER A 32 68.84 9.15 42.05
N LEU A 33 69.65 8.64 41.13
CA LEU A 33 70.19 9.36 39.98
C LEU A 33 69.04 9.80 39.06
N VAL A 34 68.98 11.08 38.74
CA VAL A 34 68.03 11.67 37.77
C VAL A 34 68.44 11.22 36.37
N PRO A 35 67.55 10.58 35.56
CA PRO A 35 67.77 10.44 34.13
C PRO A 35 67.27 11.71 33.38
N PRO A 36 67.86 12.04 32.21
CA PRO A 36 67.58 13.25 31.46
C PRO A 36 66.15 13.27 30.88
N PRO A 37 65.62 14.44 30.45
CA PRO A 37 64.29 14.56 29.88
C PRO A 37 64.17 13.70 28.61
N PHE A 38 63.26 12.72 28.64
CA PHE A 38 62.94 11.87 27.50
C PHE A 38 62.39 12.72 26.34
N SER A 39 63.09 12.70 25.21
CA SER A 39 62.58 13.10 23.92
C SER A 39 61.33 12.26 23.56
N PRO A 40 60.34 12.80 22.84
CA PRO A 40 59.15 12.04 22.46
C PRO A 40 59.58 10.86 21.58
N SER A 41 59.32 9.65 22.08
CA SER A 41 59.53 8.41 21.33
C SER A 41 58.72 8.47 20.04
N PHE A 42 59.42 8.40 18.91
CA PHE A 42 58.85 8.15 17.60
C PHE A 42 58.07 6.83 17.67
N VAL A 43 56.74 6.92 17.72
CA VAL A 43 55.85 5.78 17.54
C VAL A 43 55.99 5.36 16.07
N PRO A 44 56.51 4.16 15.74
CA PRO A 44 56.51 3.71 14.37
C PRO A 44 55.05 3.61 13.87
N PRO A 45 54.77 3.95 12.60
CA PRO A 45 53.42 3.86 12.07
C PRO A 45 52.90 2.44 12.23
N ALA A 46 51.67 2.33 12.73
CA ALA A 46 50.97 1.06 12.92
C ALA A 46 50.96 0.28 11.60
N ASP A 47 51.34 -1.00 11.71
CA ASP A 47 51.31 -1.98 10.63
C ASP A 47 49.88 -2.06 10.03
N PRO A 48 49.66 -1.82 8.72
CA PRO A 48 48.32 -1.77 8.13
C PRO A 48 47.60 -3.13 8.04
N ALA A 49 48.17 -4.19 8.62
CA ALA A 49 47.72 -5.57 8.45
C ALA A 49 47.22 -6.22 9.75
N ALA A 50 45.99 -5.88 10.19
CA ALA A 50 44.97 -6.81 10.74
C ALA A 50 43.80 -6.06 11.43
N PRO A 51 42.54 -6.59 11.44
CA PRO A 51 41.93 -7.66 10.66
C PRO A 51 40.63 -7.17 9.98
N TYR A 52 40.65 -6.92 8.68
CA TYR A 52 39.41 -6.88 7.91
C TYR A 52 38.95 -8.33 7.69
N GLU A 53 37.67 -8.63 7.96
CA GLU A 53 37.07 -9.95 7.69
C GLU A 53 37.48 -10.45 6.30
N PRO A 54 38.16 -11.63 6.20
CA PRO A 54 38.61 -12.16 4.93
C PRO A 54 37.45 -12.24 3.92
N GLY A 55 37.54 -11.46 2.84
CA GLY A 55 36.54 -11.46 1.75
C GLY A 55 35.67 -10.21 1.63
N THR A 56 35.76 -9.23 2.54
CA THR A 56 35.04 -7.95 2.38
C THR A 56 35.99 -6.84 1.89
N MET A 57 35.72 -6.28 0.71
CA MET A 57 36.52 -5.18 0.16
C MET A 57 36.34 -3.88 0.97
N PRO A 58 37.42 -3.28 1.49
CA PRO A 58 37.40 -1.96 2.14
C PRO A 58 36.90 -0.85 1.21
N VAL A 59 36.26 0.17 1.78
CA VAL A 59 35.71 1.29 1.00
C VAL A 59 36.83 2.07 0.30
N GLU A 60 37.96 2.20 0.96
CA GLU A 60 39.18 2.86 0.46
C GLU A 60 39.69 2.20 -0.82
N LEU A 61 39.59 0.87 -0.91
CA LEU A 61 39.94 0.13 -2.13
C LEU A 61 38.82 0.19 -3.17
N LEU A 62 37.57 0.22 -2.73
CA LEU A 62 36.40 0.28 -3.61
C LEU A 62 36.31 1.61 -4.38
N VAL A 63 36.72 2.73 -3.77
CA VAL A 63 36.74 4.05 -4.44
C VAL A 63 37.90 4.20 -5.43
N LEU A 64 38.96 3.40 -5.28
CA LEU A 64 40.09 3.37 -6.19
C LEU A 64 39.89 2.46 -7.42
N GLN A 65 38.78 1.72 -7.48
CA GLN A 65 38.52 0.85 -8.63
C GLN A 65 38.38 1.66 -9.93
N PRO A 66 38.96 1.17 -11.05
CA PRO A 66 38.79 1.80 -12.36
C PRO A 66 37.34 1.67 -12.86
N GLY A 67 36.90 2.56 -13.76
CA GLY A 67 35.56 2.54 -14.37
C GLY A 67 34.48 3.28 -13.56
N ARG A 68 34.87 4.06 -12.55
CA ARG A 68 33.97 4.78 -11.63
C ARG A 68 33.87 6.28 -11.93
N GLU A 69 34.42 6.72 -13.06
CA GLU A 69 34.38 8.10 -13.55
C GLU A 69 32.97 8.60 -13.89
N HIS A 70 32.04 7.69 -14.19
CA HIS A 70 30.64 8.01 -14.47
C HIS A 70 29.82 8.34 -13.20
N LEU A 71 30.36 8.03 -12.02
CA LEU A 71 29.67 8.24 -10.76
C LEU A 71 29.81 9.69 -10.30
N ARG A 72 28.81 10.16 -9.58
CA ARG A 72 28.83 11.52 -9.03
C ARG A 72 29.90 11.63 -7.95
N VAL A 73 30.80 12.60 -8.10
CA VAL A 73 31.95 12.79 -7.23
C VAL A 73 31.58 13.63 -6.01
N LEU A 74 31.93 13.16 -4.82
CA LEU A 74 31.75 13.86 -3.55
C LEU A 74 33.02 14.64 -3.19
N HIS A 75 32.86 15.93 -2.89
CA HIS A 75 33.94 16.77 -2.38
C HIS A 75 33.39 17.75 -1.32
N PRO A 76 34.04 17.91 -0.15
CA PRO A 76 33.57 18.82 0.92
C PRO A 76 33.35 20.26 0.46
N TYR A 77 34.14 20.68 -0.53
CA TYR A 77 34.03 21.98 -1.19
C TYR A 77 33.65 21.78 -2.65
N PRO A 78 32.37 21.49 -2.96
CA PRO A 78 31.99 20.99 -4.27
C PRO A 78 32.01 22.08 -5.35
N GLN A 79 32.85 21.91 -6.38
CA GLN A 79 32.96 22.77 -7.55
C GLN A 79 32.62 22.02 -8.85
N GLY A 80 32.03 22.72 -9.82
CA GLY A 80 31.70 22.16 -11.14
C GLY A 80 30.79 20.93 -11.05
N TYR A 81 31.30 19.78 -11.51
CA TYR A 81 30.58 18.50 -11.59
C TYR A 81 30.53 17.72 -10.26
N THR A 82 31.24 18.18 -9.23
CA THR A 82 31.23 17.55 -7.90
C THR A 82 30.03 18.01 -7.07
N THR A 83 29.63 17.19 -6.11
CA THR A 83 28.53 17.48 -5.19
C THR A 83 28.94 17.26 -3.74
N TRP A 84 28.11 17.71 -2.83
CA TRP A 84 28.25 17.40 -1.41
C TRP A 84 26.89 17.16 -0.79
N PHE A 85 26.92 16.56 0.39
CA PHE A 85 25.76 16.19 1.19
C PHE A 85 24.71 17.31 1.28
N ASN A 86 25.09 18.58 1.45
CA ASN A 86 24.17 19.72 1.58
C ASN A 86 23.61 20.30 0.26
N LYS A 87 24.05 19.83 -0.91
CA LYS A 87 23.51 20.28 -2.20
C LYS A 87 22.19 19.60 -2.55
N SER A 88 21.30 20.32 -3.23
CA SER A 88 20.05 19.78 -3.76
C SER A 88 20.28 19.06 -5.10
N ASN A 89 19.29 18.26 -5.55
CA ASN A 89 19.30 17.57 -6.85
C ASN A 89 20.51 16.66 -7.10
N ASN A 90 21.03 16.03 -6.05
CA ASN A 90 22.21 15.17 -6.11
C ASN A 90 21.98 13.69 -5.82
N CYS A 91 20.70 13.28 -5.75
CA CYS A 91 20.25 11.92 -5.48
C CYS A 91 20.82 11.22 -4.23
N ILE A 92 21.63 11.90 -3.40
CA ILE A 92 22.19 11.38 -2.15
C ILE A 92 21.04 10.98 -1.22
N SER A 93 20.10 11.88 -0.93
CA SER A 93 18.96 11.57 -0.06
C SER A 93 18.07 10.46 -0.63
N LYS A 94 17.94 10.36 -1.95
CA LYS A 94 17.18 9.28 -2.61
C LYS A 94 17.89 7.94 -2.42
N SER A 95 19.22 7.91 -2.61
CA SER A 95 20.05 6.72 -2.40
C SER A 95 20.00 6.26 -0.94
N THR A 96 20.13 7.19 0.03
CA THR A 96 20.05 6.86 1.46
C THR A 96 18.68 6.30 1.83
N ASN A 97 17.59 6.95 1.38
CA ASN A 97 16.23 6.46 1.60
C ASN A 97 16.01 5.06 1.00
N GLN A 98 16.48 4.83 -0.22
CA GLN A 98 16.37 3.52 -0.88
C GLN A 98 17.06 2.42 -0.06
N MET A 99 18.27 2.70 0.46
CA MET A 99 18.99 1.77 1.33
C MET A 99 18.22 1.52 2.63
N MET A 100 17.64 2.55 3.24
CA MET A 100 16.83 2.40 4.45
C MET A 100 15.65 1.43 4.27
N TYR A 101 14.90 1.58 3.18
CA TYR A 101 13.70 0.77 2.97
C TYR A 101 14.00 -0.66 2.52
N SER A 102 15.17 -0.92 1.92
CA SER A 102 15.49 -2.21 1.29
C SER A 102 16.50 -3.06 2.06
N MET A 103 17.41 -2.45 2.83
CA MET A 103 18.52 -3.16 3.47
C MET A 103 18.38 -3.33 4.99
N LEU A 104 17.38 -2.69 5.62
CA LEU A 104 17.09 -2.89 7.04
C LEU A 104 16.30 -4.19 7.26
N LEU A 105 16.94 -5.18 7.88
CA LEU A 105 16.26 -6.36 8.44
C LEU A 105 15.37 -5.98 9.63
N LYS A 106 15.74 -4.94 10.39
CA LYS A 106 15.01 -4.43 11.56
C LYS A 106 15.03 -2.90 11.55
N GLY A 107 13.95 -2.28 12.01
CA GLY A 107 13.91 -0.83 12.22
C GLY A 107 14.71 -0.42 13.45
N TYR A 108 15.55 0.61 13.31
CA TYR A 108 16.25 1.27 14.41
C TYR A 108 15.52 2.58 14.76
N SER A 109 15.43 2.91 16.05
CA SER A 109 14.77 4.13 16.51
C SER A 109 15.53 5.40 16.13
N THR A 110 16.86 5.33 16.10
CA THR A 110 17.76 6.38 15.59
C THR A 110 18.97 5.75 14.90
N TYR A 111 19.67 6.51 14.06
CA TYR A 111 20.86 6.01 13.38
C TYR A 111 22.01 5.70 14.36
N ASN A 112 22.13 6.48 15.45
CA ASN A 112 23.16 6.30 16.47
C ASN A 112 23.02 4.99 17.27
N VAL A 113 21.85 4.34 17.24
CA VAL A 113 21.65 3.03 17.87
C VAL A 113 21.85 1.86 16.89
N MET A 114 22.17 2.16 15.62
CA MET A 114 22.52 1.12 14.63
C MET A 114 23.91 0.55 14.94
N PRO A 115 24.06 -0.78 15.04
CA PRO A 115 25.35 -1.45 15.14
C PRO A 115 26.35 -0.99 14.07
N ILE A 116 27.61 -0.79 14.49
CA ILE A 116 28.71 -0.32 13.63
C ILE A 116 28.86 -1.17 12.36
N LYS A 117 28.74 -2.51 12.49
CA LYS A 117 28.86 -3.44 11.35
C LYS A 117 27.82 -3.19 10.25
N GLU A 118 26.61 -2.79 10.61
CA GLU A 118 25.52 -2.50 9.68
C GLU A 118 25.69 -1.11 9.06
N GLY A 119 26.15 -0.14 9.85
CA GLY A 119 26.58 1.18 9.35
C GLY A 119 27.68 1.08 8.31
N GLU A 120 28.68 0.23 8.52
CA GLU A 120 29.77 -0.03 7.58
C GLU A 120 29.31 -0.74 6.30
N LEU A 121 28.39 -1.71 6.40
CA LEU A 121 27.76 -2.33 5.23
C LEU A 121 27.05 -1.29 4.37
N TRP A 122 26.39 -0.33 5.00
CA TRP A 122 25.66 0.73 4.32
C TRP A 122 26.58 1.75 3.69
N PHE A 123 27.61 2.18 4.41
CA PHE A 123 28.61 3.09 3.89
C PHE A 123 29.30 2.48 2.66
N ARG A 124 29.61 1.19 2.68
CA ARG A 124 30.12 0.45 1.52
C ARG A 124 29.13 0.39 0.36
N ASN A 125 27.82 0.25 0.62
CA ASN A 125 26.82 0.24 -0.44
C ASN A 125 26.58 1.64 -1.03
N PHE A 126 26.60 2.67 -0.19
CA PHE A 126 26.61 4.07 -0.60
C PHE A 126 27.81 4.35 -1.52
N ALA A 127 28.97 3.86 -1.11
CA ALA A 127 30.20 3.96 -1.87
C ALA A 127 30.16 3.30 -3.24
N LYS A 128 29.13 2.51 -3.61
CA LYS A 128 28.94 1.99 -4.98
C LYS A 128 28.31 3.00 -5.94
N HIS A 129 27.52 3.95 -5.41
CA HIS A 129 26.73 4.90 -6.20
C HIS A 129 27.39 6.27 -6.34
N PHE A 130 28.43 6.51 -5.54
CA PHE A 130 29.18 7.75 -5.49
C PHE A 130 30.67 7.44 -5.53
N ASN A 131 31.47 8.43 -5.93
CA ASN A 131 32.92 8.35 -5.96
C ASN A 131 33.55 9.55 -5.22
N TRP A 132 34.78 9.43 -4.75
CA TRP A 132 35.54 10.51 -4.10
C TRP A 132 37.02 10.17 -4.07
N GLU A 133 37.86 11.17 -3.82
CA GLU A 133 39.30 10.94 -3.63
C GLU A 133 39.54 10.11 -2.37
N SER A 134 40.40 9.09 -2.43
CA SER A 134 40.61 8.14 -1.32
C SER A 134 40.96 8.82 0.02
N GLY A 135 41.69 9.94 -0.01
CA GLY A 135 42.02 10.76 1.16
C GLY A 135 40.82 11.44 1.85
N LEU A 136 39.66 11.51 1.18
CA LEU A 136 38.43 12.08 1.72
C LEU A 136 37.52 11.02 2.37
N THR A 137 37.91 9.74 2.39
CA THR A 137 37.02 8.66 2.82
C THR A 137 36.51 8.85 4.25
N GLU A 138 37.35 9.26 5.20
CA GLU A 138 36.90 9.54 6.57
C GLU A 138 35.98 10.77 6.62
N THR A 139 36.29 11.82 5.87
CA THR A 139 35.44 13.02 5.79
C THR A 139 34.06 12.70 5.21
N VAL A 140 34.00 11.86 4.17
CA VAL A 140 32.75 11.38 3.56
C VAL A 140 32.01 10.45 4.53
N ARG A 141 32.72 9.58 5.26
CA ARG A 141 32.18 8.69 6.28
C ARG A 141 31.52 9.50 7.40
N LEU A 142 32.24 10.45 7.99
CA LEU A 142 31.73 11.34 9.02
C LEU A 142 30.51 12.13 8.51
N ALA A 143 30.59 12.74 7.32
CA ALA A 143 29.46 13.49 6.76
C ALA A 143 28.27 12.59 6.41
N PHE A 144 28.49 11.33 6.02
CA PHE A 144 27.45 10.34 5.79
C PHE A 144 26.74 9.98 7.10
N HIS A 145 27.48 9.81 8.19
CA HIS A 145 26.93 9.53 9.51
C HIS A 145 26.27 10.78 10.15
N GLU A 146 26.84 11.96 9.96
CA GLU A 146 26.35 13.25 10.50
C GLU A 146 25.10 13.74 9.76
N LYS A 147 25.09 13.74 8.42
CA LYS A 147 23.88 14.13 7.67
C LYS A 147 22.72 13.14 7.88
N ASN A 148 23.00 11.94 8.37
CA ASN A 148 21.98 11.00 8.85
C ASN A 148 21.40 11.38 10.22
N HIS A 149 21.40 12.66 10.61
CA HIS A 149 20.40 13.22 11.53
C HIS A 149 18.99 13.06 10.93
N TRP A 150 18.45 11.85 11.03
CA TRP A 150 17.03 11.53 10.85
C TRP A 150 16.21 12.05 12.03
N VAL A 151 16.40 13.32 12.40
CA VAL A 151 15.57 14.02 13.38
C VAL A 151 14.53 14.87 12.65
N ASP A 152 14.00 14.35 11.55
CA ASP A 152 12.73 14.82 11.02
C ASP A 152 11.65 13.93 11.64
N GLN A 153 10.84 14.54 12.52
CA GLN A 153 9.80 13.84 13.26
C GLN A 153 8.84 13.13 12.29
N ASP A 154 8.56 13.71 11.13
CA ASP A 154 7.70 13.11 10.10
C ASP A 154 8.27 11.78 9.57
N THR A 155 9.59 11.71 9.39
CA THR A 155 10.25 10.49 8.91
C THR A 155 10.28 9.40 9.97
N ILE A 156 10.53 9.76 11.23
CA ILE A 156 10.45 8.84 12.37
C ILE A 156 9.02 8.29 12.50
N ASP A 157 8.02 9.17 12.50
CA ASP A 157 6.61 8.81 12.65
C ASP A 157 6.15 7.91 11.51
N LYS A 158 6.55 8.20 10.27
CA LYS A 158 6.27 7.36 9.11
C LYS A 158 6.93 5.98 9.22
N SER A 159 8.18 5.92 9.67
CA SER A 159 8.90 4.67 9.89
C SER A 159 8.25 3.82 10.99
N ASN A 160 7.94 4.43 12.13
CA ASN A 160 7.26 3.79 13.26
C ASN A 160 5.88 3.28 12.84
N LYS A 161 5.10 4.09 12.12
CA LYS A 161 3.80 3.70 11.57
C LYS A 161 3.91 2.54 10.59
N ASN A 162 4.89 2.56 9.69
CA ASN A 162 5.12 1.46 8.75
C ASN A 162 5.56 0.18 9.45
N SER A 163 6.42 0.29 10.47
CA SER A 163 6.85 -0.83 11.31
C SER A 163 5.68 -1.44 12.09
N ALA A 164 4.86 -0.60 12.73
CA ALA A 164 3.64 -1.01 13.41
C ALA A 164 2.66 -1.69 12.44
N ASN A 165 2.46 -1.15 11.24
CA ASN A 165 1.60 -1.77 10.23
C ASN A 165 2.14 -3.14 9.77
N ARG A 166 3.47 -3.30 9.62
CA ARG A 166 4.09 -4.59 9.23
C ARG A 166 3.99 -5.66 10.30
N LYS A 167 4.02 -5.26 11.58
CA LYS A 167 3.93 -6.16 12.74
C LYS A 167 2.54 -6.20 13.38
N SER A 168 1.55 -5.56 12.75
CA SER A 168 0.18 -5.51 13.25
C SER A 168 -0.39 -6.92 13.29
N ASP A 169 -0.79 -7.37 14.47
CA ASP A 169 -1.57 -8.59 14.69
C ASP A 169 -3.01 -8.46 14.20
N ARG A 170 -3.42 -7.22 13.87
CA ARG A 170 -4.76 -6.86 13.39
C ARG A 170 -5.84 -7.37 14.36
N GLY A 171 -5.59 -7.29 15.68
CA GLY A 171 -6.54 -7.79 16.68
C GLY A 171 -6.66 -9.31 16.70
N GLY A 172 -5.62 -10.04 16.28
CA GLY A 172 -5.60 -11.50 16.20
C GLY A 172 -6.03 -12.06 14.83
N GLU A 173 -6.45 -11.20 13.91
CA GLU A 173 -6.90 -11.59 12.56
C GLU A 173 -5.73 -11.90 11.59
N GLY A 174 -4.49 -11.80 12.06
CA GLY A 174 -3.28 -12.12 11.30
C GLY A 174 -2.92 -11.10 10.22
N ILE A 175 -1.82 -11.39 9.51
CA ILE A 175 -1.31 -10.55 8.42
C ILE A 175 -2.29 -10.58 7.25
N TYR A 176 -2.58 -9.41 6.68
CA TYR A 176 -3.37 -9.32 5.46
C TYR A 176 -2.57 -9.83 4.26
N VAL A 177 -3.03 -10.90 3.64
CA VAL A 177 -2.40 -11.54 2.47
C VAL A 177 -3.43 -11.69 1.34
N HIS A 178 -3.00 -11.50 0.09
CA HIS A 178 -3.73 -11.87 -1.13
C HIS A 178 -2.74 -12.53 -2.10
N ASN A 179 -3.22 -13.42 -2.97
CA ASN A 179 -2.41 -14.34 -3.78
C ASN A 179 -2.37 -13.98 -5.28
N LEU A 180 -2.79 -12.77 -5.65
CA LEU A 180 -2.79 -12.29 -7.05
C LEU A 180 -1.42 -11.80 -7.54
N GLY A 181 -0.41 -11.77 -6.68
CA GLY A 181 0.92 -11.26 -7.03
C GLY A 181 0.86 -9.78 -7.44
N ALA A 182 1.32 -9.47 -8.65
CA ALA A 182 1.28 -8.10 -9.19
C ALA A 182 -0.06 -7.74 -9.86
N CYS A 183 -1.04 -8.66 -9.87
CA CYS A 183 -2.36 -8.42 -10.44
C CYS A 183 -3.29 -7.78 -9.40
N SER A 184 -4.07 -6.78 -9.82
CA SER A 184 -5.07 -6.15 -8.96
C SER A 184 -6.36 -6.96 -8.93
N MET A 185 -7.17 -6.82 -7.88
CA MET A 185 -8.51 -7.42 -7.82
C MET A 185 -9.38 -7.07 -9.04
N SER A 186 -9.32 -5.81 -9.48
CA SER A 186 -10.10 -5.33 -10.64
C SER A 186 -9.63 -6.00 -11.92
N SER A 187 -8.31 -6.05 -12.14
CA SER A 187 -7.73 -6.69 -13.32
C SER A 187 -8.04 -8.18 -13.35
N LYS A 188 -8.11 -8.83 -12.18
CA LYS A 188 -8.47 -10.24 -12.08
C LYS A 188 -9.94 -10.48 -12.39
N GLU A 189 -10.82 -9.58 -11.99
CA GLU A 189 -12.23 -9.62 -12.39
C GLU A 189 -12.37 -9.45 -13.90
N ASP A 190 -11.68 -8.49 -14.52
CA ASP A 190 -11.70 -8.31 -15.97
C ASP A 190 -11.23 -9.60 -16.69
N GLU A 191 -10.17 -10.24 -16.20
CA GLU A 191 -9.70 -11.53 -16.73
C GLU A 191 -10.76 -12.63 -16.65
N PHE A 192 -11.53 -12.68 -15.55
CA PHE A 192 -12.63 -13.63 -15.38
C PHE A 192 -13.82 -13.33 -16.30
N VAL A 193 -14.13 -12.06 -16.52
CA VAL A 193 -15.17 -11.64 -17.48
C VAL A 193 -14.79 -12.09 -18.89
N GLU A 194 -13.54 -11.85 -19.30
CA GLU A 194 -13.04 -12.28 -20.62
C GLU A 194 -13.04 -13.80 -20.77
N ALA A 195 -12.61 -14.55 -19.75
CA ALA A 195 -12.64 -16.01 -19.75
C ALA A 195 -14.06 -16.58 -19.85
N ASN A 196 -15.05 -15.85 -19.31
CA ASN A 196 -16.46 -16.22 -19.35
C ASN A 196 -17.20 -15.66 -20.57
N ALA A 197 -16.49 -15.41 -21.68
CA ALA A 197 -17.05 -14.89 -22.94
C ALA A 197 -17.79 -13.56 -22.77
N GLY A 198 -17.27 -12.68 -21.90
CA GLY A 198 -17.86 -11.39 -21.57
C GLY A 198 -18.95 -11.45 -20.50
N ASN A 199 -19.30 -12.64 -19.99
CA ASN A 199 -20.29 -12.75 -18.91
C ASN A 199 -19.68 -12.33 -17.57
N PRO A 200 -20.36 -11.47 -16.81
CA PRO A 200 -19.76 -10.90 -15.63
C PRO A 200 -19.70 -11.92 -14.48
N VAL A 201 -18.57 -11.95 -13.75
CA VAL A 201 -18.31 -12.87 -12.60
C VAL A 201 -18.61 -12.27 -11.22
N ASP A 202 -19.25 -13.03 -10.33
CA ASP A 202 -19.68 -12.53 -9.03
C ASP A 202 -18.51 -12.27 -8.06
N HIS A 203 -18.74 -11.44 -7.04
CA HIS A 203 -17.71 -11.02 -6.10
C HIS A 203 -17.15 -12.17 -5.27
N LEU A 204 -17.97 -13.21 -5.00
CA LEU A 204 -17.55 -14.35 -4.20
C LEU A 204 -16.48 -15.15 -4.94
N GLU A 205 -16.65 -15.37 -6.24
CA GLU A 205 -15.69 -16.08 -7.08
C GLU A 205 -14.35 -15.33 -7.20
N VAL A 206 -14.41 -14.02 -7.44
CA VAL A 206 -13.20 -13.17 -7.50
C VAL A 206 -12.47 -13.15 -6.14
N MET A 207 -13.20 -13.08 -5.02
CA MET A 207 -12.60 -13.15 -3.68
C MET A 207 -11.97 -14.53 -3.41
N LYS A 208 -12.64 -15.62 -3.78
CA LYS A 208 -12.09 -16.97 -3.61
C LYS A 208 -10.75 -17.11 -4.32
N GLU A 209 -10.66 -16.74 -5.60
CA GLU A 209 -9.40 -16.82 -6.34
C GLU A 209 -8.31 -15.94 -5.72
N ALA A 210 -8.67 -14.73 -5.28
CA ALA A 210 -7.71 -13.78 -4.75
C ALA A 210 -7.10 -14.18 -3.40
N TYR A 211 -7.85 -14.88 -2.55
CA TYR A 211 -7.42 -15.20 -1.18
C TYR A 211 -7.10 -16.67 -0.94
N THR A 212 -7.43 -17.55 -1.89
CA THR A 212 -7.05 -18.97 -1.80
C THR A 212 -5.57 -19.13 -2.16
N ASN A 213 -4.83 -19.82 -1.29
CA ASN A 213 -3.44 -20.17 -1.58
C ASN A 213 -3.42 -21.40 -2.49
N LYS A 214 -2.85 -21.29 -3.69
CA LYS A 214 -2.83 -22.39 -4.68
C LYS A 214 -2.05 -23.64 -4.25
N LYS A 215 -1.20 -23.55 -3.23
CA LYS A 215 -0.42 -24.69 -2.71
C LYS A 215 -1.13 -25.43 -1.58
N THR A 216 -1.82 -24.70 -0.72
CA THR A 216 -2.50 -25.26 0.46
C THR A 216 -4.00 -25.38 0.27
N GLU A 217 -4.55 -24.77 -0.77
CA GLU A 217 -5.99 -24.64 -1.06
C GLU A 217 -6.79 -23.95 0.07
N GLU A 218 -6.09 -23.26 0.96
CA GLU A 218 -6.69 -22.59 2.12
C GLU A 218 -6.69 -21.07 1.98
N ILE A 219 -7.72 -20.44 2.54
CA ILE A 219 -7.82 -18.99 2.69
C ILE A 219 -7.11 -18.57 3.97
N GLN A 220 -5.98 -17.87 3.83
CA GLN A 220 -5.12 -17.50 4.95
C GLN A 220 -5.62 -16.27 5.73
N ASN A 221 -6.39 -15.39 5.07
CA ASN A 221 -6.91 -14.19 5.69
C ASN A 221 -8.23 -14.51 6.40
N LEU A 222 -8.20 -14.61 7.73
CA LEU A 222 -9.33 -15.05 8.55
C LEU A 222 -10.62 -14.24 8.30
N VAL A 223 -10.53 -12.91 8.26
CA VAL A 223 -11.70 -12.06 7.97
C VAL A 223 -12.32 -12.36 6.60
N ILE A 224 -11.48 -12.60 5.60
CA ILE A 224 -11.98 -12.91 4.25
C ILE A 224 -12.54 -14.33 4.20
N LYS A 225 -11.92 -15.26 4.93
CA LYS A 225 -12.42 -16.62 5.10
C LYS A 225 -13.83 -16.61 5.70
N ASP A 226 -14.02 -15.90 6.82
CA ASP A 226 -15.32 -15.81 7.51
C ASP A 226 -16.40 -15.22 6.59
N VAL A 227 -16.06 -14.20 5.79
CA VAL A 227 -16.98 -13.63 4.78
C VAL A 227 -17.35 -14.64 3.70
N ILE A 228 -16.36 -15.34 3.14
CA ILE A 228 -16.59 -16.33 2.09
C ILE A 228 -17.45 -17.49 2.63
N ASP A 229 -17.12 -18.00 3.82
CA ASP A 229 -17.85 -19.08 4.47
C ASP A 229 -19.29 -18.65 4.78
N PHE A 230 -19.51 -17.45 5.32
CA PHE A 230 -20.83 -16.91 5.59
C PHE A 230 -21.71 -16.80 4.33
N VAL A 231 -21.17 -16.22 3.25
CA VAL A 231 -21.89 -16.06 1.99
C VAL A 231 -22.18 -17.42 1.35
N GLN A 232 -21.23 -18.37 1.43
CA GLN A 232 -21.41 -19.73 0.93
C GLN A 232 -22.50 -20.48 1.70
N ILE A 233 -22.49 -20.43 3.04
CA ILE A 233 -23.51 -21.04 3.90
C ILE A 233 -24.91 -20.47 3.58
N GLN A 234 -25.03 -19.15 3.45
CA GLN A 234 -26.31 -18.54 3.11
C GLN A 234 -26.77 -18.89 1.70
N LYS A 235 -25.85 -18.98 0.73
CA LYS A 235 -26.15 -19.43 -0.63
C LYS A 235 -26.72 -20.86 -0.62
N GLU A 236 -26.09 -21.76 0.13
CA GLU A 236 -26.53 -23.16 0.26
C GLU A 236 -27.88 -23.28 0.98
N ALA A 237 -28.09 -22.54 2.07
CA ALA A 237 -29.35 -22.53 2.81
C ALA A 237 -30.54 -22.04 1.96
N LEU A 238 -30.31 -21.02 1.13
CA LEU A 238 -31.34 -20.49 0.23
C LEU A 238 -31.65 -21.43 -0.92
N LEU A 239 -30.65 -22.15 -1.46
CA LEU A 239 -30.87 -23.21 -2.44
C LEU A 239 -31.65 -24.39 -1.85
N ALA A 240 -31.33 -24.78 -0.60
CA ALA A 240 -32.03 -25.87 0.10
C ALA A 240 -33.48 -25.54 0.48
N SER A 241 -33.84 -24.25 0.54
CA SER A 241 -35.19 -23.78 0.91
C SER A 241 -36.14 -23.62 -0.29
N GLN A 242 -35.69 -23.91 -1.53
CA GLN A 242 -36.55 -23.87 -2.70
C GLN A 242 -37.50 -25.10 -2.73
N PRO A 243 -38.81 -24.91 -2.95
CA PRO A 243 -39.74 -26.02 -3.12
C PRO A 243 -39.43 -26.78 -4.43
N ILE A 244 -39.50 -28.11 -4.38
CA ILE A 244 -39.53 -28.97 -5.57
C ILE A 244 -40.89 -28.71 -6.25
N SER A 245 -40.92 -27.89 -7.31
CA SER A 245 -42.11 -27.76 -8.15
C SER A 245 -42.06 -28.80 -9.26
N ASP A 246 -43.04 -29.70 -9.29
CA ASP A 246 -43.21 -30.75 -10.31
C ASP A 246 -43.70 -30.23 -11.68
N ASP A 247 -43.41 -28.97 -12.04
CA ASP A 247 -43.88 -28.37 -13.30
C ASP A 247 -42.74 -28.17 -14.30
N ASP A 248 -42.91 -28.82 -15.45
CA ASP A 248 -41.99 -28.91 -16.57
C ASP A 248 -42.03 -27.60 -17.38
N SER A 249 -41.44 -26.53 -16.84
CA SER A 249 -41.17 -25.33 -17.64
C SER A 249 -40.05 -24.45 -17.09
N SER A 250 -39.04 -24.24 -17.96
CA SER A 250 -37.90 -23.33 -17.83
C SER A 250 -36.80 -23.73 -16.85
N ALA A 251 -35.75 -24.32 -17.42
CA ALA A 251 -34.45 -24.61 -16.81
C ALA A 251 -33.64 -23.37 -16.33
N ALA A 252 -34.29 -22.27 -15.96
CA ALA A 252 -33.68 -21.00 -15.56
C ALA A 252 -33.84 -20.63 -14.07
N SER A 253 -34.53 -21.44 -13.25
CA SER A 253 -34.90 -21.04 -11.86
C SER A 253 -33.94 -21.51 -10.74
N THR A 254 -32.84 -22.20 -11.03
CA THR A 254 -32.08 -22.94 -9.99
C THR A 254 -30.80 -22.29 -9.48
N ASN A 255 -30.43 -21.09 -9.95
CA ASN A 255 -29.20 -20.43 -9.49
C ASN A 255 -29.47 -19.03 -8.95
N MET A 256 -29.03 -18.78 -7.71
CA MET A 256 -29.03 -17.45 -7.08
C MET A 256 -28.46 -16.40 -8.03
N THR A 257 -29.21 -15.31 -8.27
CA THR A 257 -28.76 -14.25 -9.19
C THR A 257 -27.44 -13.64 -8.72
N ARG A 258 -26.51 -13.42 -9.64
CA ARG A 258 -25.24 -12.69 -9.44
C ARG A 258 -25.40 -11.44 -8.55
N ALA A 259 -26.40 -10.60 -8.84
CA ALA A 259 -26.64 -9.37 -8.10
C ALA A 259 -26.90 -9.62 -6.61
N ARG A 260 -27.62 -10.69 -6.28
CA ARG A 260 -27.91 -11.07 -4.90
C ARG A 260 -26.67 -11.59 -4.17
N ILE A 261 -25.83 -12.36 -4.85
CA ILE A 261 -24.53 -12.80 -4.31
C ILE A 261 -23.65 -11.58 -4.03
N ASN A 262 -23.57 -10.65 -4.97
CA ASN A 262 -22.77 -9.43 -4.81
C ASN A 262 -23.24 -8.58 -3.64
N GLU A 263 -24.56 -8.41 -3.48
CA GLU A 263 -25.17 -7.71 -2.34
C GLU A 263 -24.78 -8.38 -1.01
N MET A 264 -24.92 -9.71 -0.92
CA MET A 264 -24.53 -10.47 0.28
C MET A 264 -23.04 -10.29 0.63
N VAL A 265 -22.17 -10.29 -0.38
CA VAL A 265 -20.74 -10.05 -0.17
C VAL A 265 -20.49 -8.61 0.28
N GLU A 266 -21.10 -7.61 -0.35
CA GLU A 266 -20.91 -6.20 0.02
C GLU A 266 -21.40 -5.87 1.44
N GLU A 267 -22.46 -6.52 1.91
CA GLU A 267 -22.97 -6.40 3.28
C GLU A 267 -22.11 -7.15 4.31
N ALA A 268 -21.57 -8.32 3.95
CA ALA A 268 -20.73 -9.11 4.85
C ALA A 268 -19.31 -8.53 5.01
N VAL A 269 -18.79 -7.87 3.97
CA VAL A 269 -17.42 -7.35 3.97
C VAL A 269 -17.26 -6.13 4.90
N PRO A 270 -16.28 -6.13 5.82
CA PRO A 270 -16.01 -4.98 6.67
C PRO A 270 -15.64 -3.72 5.88
N LYS A 271 -16.13 -2.57 6.34
CA LYS A 271 -15.81 -1.25 5.78
C LYS A 271 -14.72 -0.57 6.61
N LYS A 272 -13.57 -0.24 5.98
CA LYS A 272 -12.46 0.47 6.62
C LYS A 272 -12.12 1.75 5.84
N LYS A 273 -12.30 2.91 6.48
CA LYS A 273 -12.14 4.24 5.85
C LYS A 273 -12.96 4.39 4.56
N GLY A 274 -14.21 3.91 4.60
CA GLY A 274 -15.14 3.89 3.48
C GLY A 274 -14.92 2.76 2.46
N ARG A 275 -13.79 2.04 2.50
CA ARG A 275 -13.48 0.99 1.53
C ARG A 275 -13.88 -0.39 2.05
N LEU A 276 -14.50 -1.18 1.18
CA LEU A 276 -14.79 -2.59 1.43
C LEU A 276 -13.49 -3.40 1.41
N VAL A 277 -13.20 -4.08 2.50
CA VAL A 277 -11.96 -4.86 2.66
C VAL A 277 -11.96 -6.04 1.69
N GLY A 278 -10.91 -6.15 0.88
CA GLY A 278 -10.71 -7.28 -0.03
C GLY A 278 -11.52 -7.25 -1.32
N LEU A 279 -12.27 -6.17 -1.57
CA LEU A 279 -12.90 -5.90 -2.87
C LEU A 279 -12.15 -4.81 -3.64
N ALA A 280 -12.31 -4.82 -4.97
CA ALA A 280 -11.84 -3.72 -5.81
C ALA A 280 -12.57 -2.41 -5.47
N ARG A 281 -11.99 -1.26 -5.85
CA ARG A 281 -12.70 0.03 -5.69
C ARG A 281 -13.97 0.01 -6.53
N ARG A 282 -15.12 0.13 -5.87
CA ARG A 282 -16.44 0.27 -6.51
C ARG A 282 -16.96 1.69 -6.34
N ALA A 283 -17.77 2.14 -7.28
CA ALA A 283 -18.43 3.45 -7.21
C ALA A 283 -19.27 3.60 -5.92
N SER A 284 -19.87 2.51 -5.41
CA SER A 284 -20.61 2.46 -4.14
C SER A 284 -19.72 2.60 -2.88
N SER A 285 -18.43 2.27 -2.99
CA SER A 285 -17.47 2.22 -1.87
C SER A 285 -16.68 3.51 -1.63
N CYS A 286 -17.06 4.60 -2.29
CA CYS A 286 -16.45 5.91 -2.08
C CYS A 286 -17.42 6.81 -1.28
N PRO A 287 -17.08 7.25 -0.06
CA PRO A 287 -17.58 8.53 0.42
C PRO A 287 -16.82 9.58 -0.40
N SER A 288 -17.26 9.81 -1.64
CA SER A 288 -16.60 10.78 -2.49
C SER A 288 -16.84 12.14 -1.88
N SER A 289 -15.79 12.78 -1.36
CA SER A 289 -15.80 14.22 -1.06
C SER A 289 -16.05 15.08 -2.30
N SER A 290 -16.09 14.44 -3.48
CA SER A 290 -16.50 15.00 -4.76
C SER A 290 -17.77 14.33 -5.31
N GLN A 291 -18.61 13.72 -4.46
CA GLN A 291 -20.04 13.86 -4.69
C GLN A 291 -20.31 15.36 -4.49
N ALA A 292 -20.08 16.14 -5.55
CA ALA A 292 -21.10 17.11 -5.87
C ALA A 292 -22.38 16.31 -5.74
N LEU A 293 -23.17 16.59 -4.69
CA LEU A 293 -24.57 16.20 -4.62
C LEU A 293 -25.03 16.33 -6.07
N PHE A 294 -25.36 15.21 -6.71
CA PHE A 294 -26.16 15.30 -7.90
C PHE A 294 -27.30 16.21 -7.44
N ALA A 295 -27.32 17.43 -7.95
CA ALA A 295 -28.44 18.32 -7.73
C ALA A 295 -29.66 17.42 -8.02
N PRO A 296 -30.68 17.40 -7.14
CA PRO A 296 -31.90 16.66 -7.42
C PRO A 296 -32.22 16.86 -8.89
N PRO A 297 -32.40 15.78 -9.69
CA PRO A 297 -32.55 15.92 -11.12
C PRO A 297 -33.54 17.03 -11.36
N ASP A 298 -33.12 18.05 -12.12
CA ASP A 298 -33.88 19.29 -12.28
C ASP A 298 -35.37 18.94 -12.44
N PRO A 299 -36.29 19.50 -11.62
CA PRO A 299 -37.71 19.17 -11.70
C PRO A 299 -38.26 19.21 -13.13
N MET A 300 -37.67 20.06 -13.99
CA MET A 300 -37.98 20.08 -15.42
C MET A 300 -37.62 18.79 -16.17
N ILE A 301 -36.48 18.17 -15.85
CA ILE A 301 -36.03 16.91 -16.45
C ILE A 301 -36.93 15.75 -15.99
N ILE A 302 -37.31 15.72 -14.71
CA ILE A 302 -38.23 14.71 -14.17
C ILE A 302 -39.60 14.82 -14.84
N GLN A 303 -40.13 16.04 -14.96
CA GLN A 303 -41.41 16.28 -15.65
C GLN A 303 -41.33 15.91 -17.13
N GLN A 304 -40.21 16.20 -17.79
CA GLN A 304 -40.02 15.82 -19.19
C GLN A 304 -39.91 14.31 -19.42
N LEU A 305 -39.43 13.54 -18.45
CA LEU A 305 -39.41 12.08 -18.52
C LEU A 305 -40.82 11.52 -18.32
N GLN A 306 -41.54 11.98 -17.31
CA GLN A 306 -42.94 11.58 -17.06
C GLN A 306 -43.83 11.87 -18.27
N ASN A 307 -43.69 13.07 -18.87
CA ASN A 307 -44.45 13.42 -20.07
C ASN A 307 -44.11 12.53 -21.28
N LYS A 308 -42.86 12.06 -21.39
CA LYS A 308 -42.46 11.13 -22.46
C LYS A 308 -42.98 9.72 -22.19
N ASP A 309 -42.96 9.27 -20.94
CA ASP A 309 -43.52 7.97 -20.54
C ASP A 309 -45.04 7.93 -20.79
N ASP A 310 -45.76 9.01 -20.47
CA ASP A 310 -47.20 9.13 -20.77
C ASP A 310 -47.48 9.09 -22.29
N GLN A 311 -46.63 9.73 -23.10
CA GLN A 311 -46.72 9.65 -24.56
C GLN A 311 -46.44 8.25 -25.10
N ILE A 312 -45.49 7.52 -24.51
CA ILE A 312 -45.19 6.14 -24.89
C ILE A 312 -46.40 5.25 -24.63
N VAL A 313 -47.01 5.34 -23.43
CA VAL A 313 -48.21 4.57 -23.09
C VAL A 313 -49.39 4.89 -24.03
N ALA A 314 -49.57 6.17 -24.37
CA ALA A 314 -50.61 6.59 -25.32
C ALA A 314 -50.37 6.01 -26.73
N LEU A 315 -49.12 6.03 -27.20
CA LEU A 315 -48.75 5.45 -28.50
C LEU A 315 -48.88 3.93 -28.51
N GLU A 316 -48.48 3.24 -27.45
CA GLU A 316 -48.69 1.79 -27.30
C GLU A 316 -50.16 1.42 -27.34
N THR A 317 -51.01 2.20 -26.68
CA THR A 317 -52.46 2.01 -26.69
C THR A 317 -53.08 2.23 -28.07
N GLN A 318 -52.63 3.27 -28.79
CA GLN A 318 -53.04 3.49 -30.19
C GLN A 318 -52.60 2.35 -31.10
N ASN A 319 -51.35 1.89 -30.98
CA ASN A 319 -50.83 0.78 -31.77
C ASN A 319 -51.60 -0.52 -31.50
N ALA A 320 -51.94 -0.80 -30.24
CA ALA A 320 -52.78 -1.94 -29.89
C ALA A 320 -54.18 -1.84 -30.53
N THR A 321 -54.76 -0.64 -30.57
CA THR A 321 -56.07 -0.39 -31.19
C THR A 321 -56.01 -0.60 -32.71
N ILE A 322 -55.00 -0.08 -33.39
CA ILE A 322 -54.79 -0.26 -34.83
C ILE A 322 -54.61 -1.74 -35.17
N LEU A 323 -53.83 -2.48 -34.38
CA LEU A 323 -53.64 -3.91 -34.57
C LEU A 323 -54.95 -4.70 -34.39
N ALA A 324 -55.77 -4.34 -33.42
CA ALA A 324 -57.08 -4.96 -33.21
C ALA A 324 -58.04 -4.69 -34.37
N GLU A 325 -58.06 -3.47 -34.90
CA GLU A 325 -58.90 -3.09 -36.05
C GLU A 325 -58.45 -3.80 -37.34
N LEU A 326 -57.14 -3.89 -37.57
CA LEU A 326 -56.57 -4.66 -38.68
C LEU A 326 -56.92 -6.15 -38.59
N ALA A 327 -56.85 -6.74 -37.39
CA ALA A 327 -57.28 -8.12 -37.17
C ALA A 327 -58.78 -8.30 -37.45
N GLY A 328 -59.61 -7.34 -37.05
CA GLY A 328 -61.04 -7.30 -37.35
C GLY A 328 -61.32 -7.27 -38.85
N GLN A 329 -60.67 -6.38 -39.60
CA GLN A 329 -60.82 -6.29 -41.06
C GLN A 329 -60.35 -7.57 -41.77
N LYS A 330 -59.25 -8.17 -41.31
CA LYS A 330 -58.76 -9.43 -41.87
C LYS A 330 -59.81 -10.53 -41.73
N LYS A 331 -60.43 -10.65 -40.54
CA LYS A 331 -61.50 -11.62 -40.29
C LYS A 331 -62.72 -11.39 -41.20
N THR A 332 -63.15 -10.13 -41.37
CA THR A 332 -64.29 -9.83 -42.26
C THR A 332 -63.97 -10.17 -43.71
N ASN A 333 -62.74 -9.93 -44.16
CA ASN A 333 -62.31 -10.29 -45.51
C ASN A 333 -62.29 -11.81 -45.72
N GLU A 334 -61.85 -12.59 -44.72
CA GLU A 334 -61.92 -14.05 -44.74
C GLU A 334 -63.37 -14.56 -44.81
N GLU A 335 -64.30 -13.99 -44.02
CA GLU A 335 -65.72 -14.36 -44.07
C GLU A 335 -66.37 -14.06 -45.44
N ILE A 336 -66.04 -12.91 -46.04
CA ILE A 336 -66.50 -12.55 -47.39
C ILE A 336 -65.95 -13.55 -48.42
N LEU A 337 -64.66 -13.89 -48.31
CA LEU A 337 -64.03 -14.87 -49.19
C LEU A 337 -64.69 -16.25 -49.09
N GLU A 338 -64.99 -16.74 -47.89
CA GLU A 338 -65.69 -18.01 -47.69
C GLU A 338 -67.11 -17.98 -48.25
N LYS A 339 -67.86 -16.89 -48.06
CA LYS A 339 -69.18 -16.73 -48.69
C LYS A 339 -69.12 -16.74 -50.22
N MET A 340 -68.09 -16.11 -50.80
CA MET A 340 -67.87 -16.14 -52.25
C MET A 340 -67.58 -17.56 -52.75
N LYS A 341 -66.73 -18.32 -52.05
CA LYS A 341 -66.46 -19.74 -52.37
C LYS A 341 -67.73 -20.60 -52.32
N CYS A 342 -68.60 -20.40 -51.33
CA CYS A 342 -69.86 -21.14 -51.24
C CYS A 342 -70.86 -20.78 -52.35
N SER A 343 -70.85 -19.53 -52.82
CA SER A 343 -71.80 -19.03 -53.83
C SER A 343 -71.36 -19.36 -55.26
N PHE A 344 -70.05 -19.49 -55.50
CA PHE A 344 -69.46 -19.74 -56.81
C PHE A 344 -68.41 -20.88 -56.80
N PRO A 345 -68.80 -22.12 -56.44
CA PRO A 345 -67.83 -23.23 -56.26
C PRO A 345 -67.07 -23.61 -57.55
N ALA A 346 -67.61 -23.30 -58.72
CA ALA A 346 -67.00 -23.59 -60.02
C ALA A 346 -65.85 -22.63 -60.40
N GLU A 347 -65.77 -21.44 -59.80
CA GLU A 347 -64.72 -20.44 -60.10
C GLU A 347 -63.54 -20.50 -59.11
N PHE A 348 -63.69 -21.22 -58.00
CA PHE A 348 -62.69 -21.34 -56.93
C PHE A 348 -62.18 -22.79 -56.73
N SER A 349 -62.45 -23.69 -57.69
CA SER A 349 -61.90 -25.07 -57.72
C SER A 349 -60.44 -25.12 -58.16
#